data_AF-A0A945LLW0-F1
#
_entry.id   AF-A0A945LLW0-F1
#
_cell.length_a   1.000
_cell.length_b   1.000
_cell.length_c   1.000
_cell.angle_alpha   90.00
_cell.angle_beta   90.00
_cell.angle_gamma   90.00
#
_symmetry.space_group_name_H-M   'P 1'
#
loop_
_entity.id
_entity.type
_entity.pdbx_description
1 polymer ?
#
loop_
_entity_poly.entity_id
_entity_poly.type
_entity_poly.pdbx_seq_one_letter_code
_entity_poly.pdbx_strand_id
1 'polypeptide(L)'
;IFSDTGSFFTQLYIENEYGCSDSITHEIIIYPVFDINIPSAFTPNDDGHNDTFGPVLRIGGYQYYHMKIFNQWGGVVFNQNNTFWDGKLNNKLCPNGFYTYAIIVYDFLNKPHSLTGSFILTK
;
A
#
# COMPACT_ATOMS: atom_id res chain seq x y z
N ILE A 1 13.31 22.47 -3.04
CA ILE A 1 12.12 21.61 -2.85
C ILE A 1 11.79 21.05 -4.22
N PHE A 2 11.77 19.73 -4.37
CA PHE A 2 11.47 19.09 -5.66
C PHE A 2 9.96 18.98 -5.84
N SER A 3 9.46 19.23 -7.05
CA SER A 3 8.03 19.34 -7.35
C SER A 3 7.35 18.01 -7.64
N ASP A 4 8.10 16.97 -7.97
CA ASP A 4 7.58 15.64 -8.34
C ASP A 4 8.66 14.55 -8.16
N THR A 5 8.27 13.31 -8.40
CA THR A 5 9.13 12.12 -8.53
C THR A 5 10.01 12.18 -9.77
N GLY A 6 11.17 11.55 -9.71
CA GLY A 6 12.12 11.50 -10.82
C GLY A 6 13.58 11.56 -10.39
N SER A 7 14.47 11.53 -11.38
CA SER A 7 15.90 11.75 -11.20
C SER A 7 16.22 13.24 -11.35
N PHE A 8 16.87 13.80 -10.35
CA PHE A 8 17.31 15.19 -10.34
C PHE A 8 18.83 15.24 -10.15
N PHE A 9 19.51 16.06 -10.94
CA PHE A 9 20.94 16.31 -10.76
C PHE A 9 21.12 17.58 -9.93
N THR A 10 21.81 17.47 -8.80
CA THR A 10 22.24 18.62 -7.99
C THR A 10 23.71 18.88 -8.23
N GLN A 11 24.08 20.12 -8.51
CA GLN A 11 25.46 20.53 -8.71
C GLN A 11 25.90 21.42 -7.56
N LEU A 12 27.04 21.09 -6.94
CA LEU A 12 27.80 22.00 -6.10
C LEU A 12 28.86 22.64 -6.97
N TYR A 13 28.85 23.97 -7.07
CA TYR A 13 29.83 24.76 -7.79
C TYR A 13 30.57 25.64 -6.79
N ILE A 14 31.89 25.63 -6.84
CA ILE A 14 32.77 26.50 -6.06
C ILE A 14 33.66 27.30 -7.00
N GLU A 15 33.94 28.54 -6.65
CA GLU A 15 34.88 29.41 -7.36
C GLU A 15 35.63 30.25 -6.33
N ASN A 16 36.95 30.36 -6.50
CA ASN A 16 37.79 31.18 -5.64
C ASN A 16 37.95 32.61 -6.20
N GLU A 17 38.54 33.50 -5.41
CA GLU A 17 38.81 34.90 -5.80
C GLU A 17 39.75 35.07 -7.00
N TYR A 18 40.48 34.01 -7.37
CA TYR A 18 41.39 33.97 -8.52
C TYR A 18 40.74 33.39 -9.78
N GLY A 19 39.43 33.07 -9.75
CA GLY A 19 38.66 32.55 -10.88
C GLY A 19 38.86 31.06 -11.15
N CYS A 20 39.49 30.30 -10.25
CA CYS A 20 39.50 28.84 -10.34
C CYS A 20 38.16 28.30 -9.84
N SER A 21 37.44 27.62 -10.71
CA SER A 21 36.18 26.97 -10.40
C SER A 21 36.30 25.45 -10.39
N ASP A 22 35.54 24.79 -9.52
CA ASP A 22 35.33 23.34 -9.54
C ASP A 22 33.84 23.04 -9.32
N SER A 23 33.37 21.91 -9.83
CA SER A 23 32.00 21.47 -9.57
C SER A 23 31.87 19.97 -9.45
N ILE A 24 31.00 19.53 -8.55
CA ILE A 24 30.59 18.13 -8.42
C ILE A 24 29.08 18.03 -8.64
N THR A 25 28.66 17.03 -9.41
CA THR A 25 27.25 16.73 -9.65
C THR A 25 26.88 15.42 -8.97
N HIS A 26 25.72 15.40 -8.32
CA HIS A 26 25.16 14.23 -7.68
C HIS A 26 23.73 13.99 -8.17
N GLU A 27 23.40 12.74 -8.47
CA GLU A 27 22.04 12.34 -8.81
C GLU A 27 21.24 12.04 -7.54
N ILE A 28 20.07 12.63 -7.41
CA ILE A 28 19.09 12.37 -6.36
C ILE A 28 17.85 11.79 -7.03
N ILE A 29 17.43 10.60 -6.56
CA ILE A 29 16.22 9.93 -7.05
C ILE A 29 15.11 10.12 -6.02
N ILE A 30 13.98 10.66 -6.47
CA ILE A 30 12.79 10.88 -5.65
C ILE A 30 11.73 9.87 -6.07
N TYR A 31 11.45 8.93 -5.17
CA TYR A 31 10.44 7.90 -5.39
C TYR A 31 9.03 8.40 -5.04
N PRO A 32 7.99 7.85 -5.69
CA PRO A 32 6.61 8.15 -5.33
C PRO A 32 6.32 7.79 -3.88
N VAL A 33 5.50 8.63 -3.25
CA VAL A 33 4.95 8.33 -1.93
C VAL A 33 4.10 7.08 -2.05
N PHE A 34 4.37 6.11 -1.17
CA PHE A 34 3.57 4.92 -1.03
C PHE A 34 2.50 5.17 0.03
N ASP A 35 1.25 5.36 -0.40
CA ASP A 35 0.10 5.58 0.49
C ASP A 35 -1.03 4.59 0.16
N ILE A 36 -1.29 3.69 1.10
CA ILE A 36 -2.34 2.67 1.02
C ILE A 36 -3.32 2.88 2.15
N ASN A 37 -4.61 2.86 1.81
CA ASN A 37 -5.70 2.82 2.77
C ASN A 37 -6.28 1.42 2.86
N ILE A 38 -6.48 0.93 4.08
CA ILE A 38 -7.28 -0.28 4.33
C ILE A 38 -8.66 0.17 4.84
N PRO A 39 -9.77 -0.26 4.21
CA PRO A 39 -11.11 0.07 4.69
C PRO A 39 -11.33 -0.38 6.13
N SER A 40 -12.01 0.41 6.94
CA SER A 40 -12.39 0.03 8.31
C SER A 40 -13.67 -0.82 8.36
N ALA A 41 -14.45 -0.83 7.27
CA ALA A 41 -15.65 -1.63 7.13
C ALA A 41 -15.96 -1.87 5.65
N PHE A 42 -16.70 -2.94 5.35
CA PHE A 42 -17.23 -3.23 4.02
C PHE A 42 -18.53 -4.04 4.11
N THR A 43 -19.35 -3.98 3.06
CA THR A 43 -20.70 -4.52 3.02
C THR A 43 -20.92 -5.32 1.74
N PRO A 44 -20.68 -6.65 1.75
CA PRO A 44 -20.88 -7.51 0.59
C PRO A 44 -22.37 -7.80 0.36
N ASN A 45 -23.11 -6.79 -0.10
CA ASN A 45 -24.55 -6.84 -0.37
C ASN A 45 -24.88 -6.81 -1.88
N ASP A 46 -23.86 -6.81 -2.73
CA ASP A 46 -23.93 -6.76 -4.19
C ASP A 46 -24.60 -5.47 -4.72
N ASP A 47 -24.48 -4.34 -3.99
CA ASP A 47 -24.99 -3.04 -4.43
C ASP A 47 -23.99 -2.21 -5.26
N GLY A 48 -22.76 -2.72 -5.42
CA GLY A 48 -21.66 -2.07 -6.13
C GLY A 48 -20.78 -1.18 -5.25
N HIS A 49 -21.10 -1.03 -3.96
CA HIS A 49 -20.42 -0.15 -3.03
C HIS A 49 -19.84 -0.92 -1.84
N ASN A 50 -18.50 -0.92 -1.73
CA ASN A 50 -17.78 -1.60 -0.65
C ASN A 50 -18.10 -3.11 -0.55
N ASP A 51 -18.32 -3.78 -1.69
CA ASP A 51 -18.60 -5.23 -1.72
C ASP A 51 -17.36 -6.11 -1.48
N THR A 52 -16.17 -5.52 -1.58
CA THR A 52 -14.91 -6.23 -1.40
C THR A 52 -13.98 -5.50 -0.43
N PHE A 53 -13.12 -6.28 0.20
CA PHE A 53 -12.13 -5.82 1.16
C PHE A 53 -10.72 -6.08 0.63
N GLY A 54 -9.85 -5.08 0.72
CA GLY A 54 -8.46 -5.18 0.35
C GLY A 54 -7.74 -3.83 0.39
N PRO A 55 -6.45 -3.81 0.04
CA PRO A 55 -5.69 -2.57 -0.01
C PRO A 55 -6.19 -1.66 -1.13
N VAL A 56 -6.54 -0.42 -0.78
CA VAL A 56 -6.96 0.63 -1.71
C VAL A 56 -5.82 1.64 -1.86
N LEU A 57 -5.32 1.81 -3.09
CA LEU A 57 -4.27 2.77 -3.41
C LEU A 57 -4.81 4.19 -3.31
N ARG A 58 -4.10 5.06 -2.57
CA ARG A 58 -4.33 6.51 -2.57
C ARG A 58 -3.33 7.24 -3.46
N ILE A 59 -2.04 6.98 -3.25
CA ILE A 59 -0.93 7.57 -3.99
C ILE A 59 0.12 6.50 -4.27
N GLY A 60 0.68 6.52 -5.48
CA GLY A 60 1.70 5.57 -5.93
C GLY A 60 1.09 4.25 -6.41
N GLY A 61 1.75 3.14 -6.12
CA GLY A 61 1.31 1.81 -6.51
C GLY A 61 2.11 0.71 -5.82
N TYR A 62 1.59 -0.50 -5.91
CA TYR A 62 2.28 -1.72 -5.50
C TYR A 62 2.34 -2.69 -6.68
N GLN A 63 3.36 -3.54 -6.68
CA GLN A 63 3.46 -4.63 -7.65
C GLN A 63 2.69 -5.86 -7.20
N TYR A 64 2.68 -6.09 -5.89
CA TYR A 64 2.21 -7.33 -5.31
C TYR A 64 1.76 -7.12 -3.86
N TYR A 65 0.72 -7.84 -3.44
CA TYR A 65 0.40 -8.02 -2.04
C TYR A 65 -0.06 -9.44 -1.73
N HIS A 66 0.17 -9.83 -0.48
CA HIS A 66 -0.39 -11.02 0.13
C HIS A 66 -1.30 -10.61 1.28
N MET A 67 -2.53 -11.13 1.30
CA MET A 67 -3.53 -10.80 2.32
C MET A 67 -4.02 -12.04 3.04
N LYS A 68 -3.95 -12.00 4.36
CA LYS A 68 -4.61 -12.94 5.27
C LYS A 68 -5.68 -12.22 6.07
N ILE A 69 -6.84 -12.85 6.22
CA ILE A 69 -7.93 -12.38 7.06
C ILE A 69 -8.29 -13.46 8.06
N PHE A 70 -8.53 -13.05 9.30
CA PHE A 70 -8.85 -13.92 10.41
C PHE A 70 -10.21 -13.54 11.00
N ASN A 71 -10.96 -14.54 11.42
CA ASN A 71 -12.14 -14.35 12.26
C ASN A 71 -11.74 -13.98 13.70
N GLN A 72 -12.71 -13.66 14.57
CA GLN A 72 -12.45 -13.25 15.97
C GLN A 72 -11.85 -14.37 16.85
N TRP A 73 -11.73 -15.60 16.33
CA TRP A 73 -11.17 -16.76 16.99
C TRP A 73 -9.74 -17.05 16.50
N GLY A 74 -9.19 -16.20 15.62
CA GLY A 74 -7.87 -16.37 15.01
C GLY A 74 -7.83 -17.38 13.85
N GLY A 75 -8.99 -17.91 13.43
CA GLY A 75 -9.08 -18.81 12.29
C GLY A 75 -8.98 -18.05 10.96
N VAL A 76 -8.14 -18.54 10.05
CA VAL A 76 -7.97 -17.95 8.71
C VAL A 76 -9.22 -18.18 7.87
N VAL A 77 -9.82 -17.10 7.37
CA VAL A 77 -10.99 -17.13 6.48
C VAL A 77 -10.65 -16.70 5.04
N PHE A 78 -9.52 -16.02 4.86
CA PHE A 78 -9.00 -15.65 3.55
C PHE A 78 -7.47 -15.65 3.57
N ASN A 79 -6.85 -16.12 2.49
CA ASN A 79 -5.40 -16.20 2.34
C ASN A 79 -5.01 -16.28 0.85
N GLN A 80 -4.88 -15.13 0.20
CA GLN A 80 -4.57 -15.07 -1.23
C GLN A 80 -3.63 -13.91 -1.57
N ASN A 81 -3.07 -13.97 -2.77
CA ASN A 81 -2.22 -12.93 -3.35
C ASN A 81 -3.06 -12.11 -4.33
N ASN A 82 -2.90 -10.79 -4.33
CA ASN A 82 -3.47 -9.91 -5.35
C ASN A 82 -4.99 -10.04 -5.57
N THR A 83 -5.73 -10.54 -4.58
CA THR A 83 -7.18 -10.74 -4.65
C THR A 83 -7.87 -10.03 -3.49
N PHE A 84 -8.93 -9.28 -3.80
CA PHE A 84 -9.81 -8.72 -2.77
C PHE A 84 -10.76 -9.79 -2.24
N TRP A 85 -11.13 -9.66 -0.98
CA TRP A 85 -12.05 -10.59 -0.33
C TRP A 85 -13.49 -10.10 -0.45
N ASP A 86 -14.39 -10.96 -0.90
CA ASP A 86 -15.83 -10.68 -1.05
C ASP A 86 -16.66 -11.04 0.19
N GLY A 87 -16.00 -11.29 1.32
CA GLY A 87 -16.67 -11.69 2.56
C GLY A 87 -17.09 -13.16 2.61
N LYS A 88 -16.72 -14.00 1.63
CA LYS A 88 -17.13 -15.41 1.59
C LYS A 88 -15.98 -16.35 1.96
N LEU A 89 -16.33 -17.46 2.60
CA LEU A 89 -15.47 -18.63 2.81
C LEU A 89 -16.20 -19.85 2.23
N ASN A 90 -15.57 -20.55 1.29
CA ASN A 90 -16.17 -21.69 0.58
C ASN A 90 -17.56 -21.37 -0.01
N ASN A 91 -17.68 -20.24 -0.72
CA ASN A 91 -18.92 -19.70 -1.29
C ASN A 91 -20.03 -19.36 -0.30
N LYS A 92 -19.78 -19.45 1.01
CA LYS A 92 -20.74 -19.04 2.05
C LYS A 92 -20.31 -17.72 2.65
N LEU A 93 -21.25 -16.77 2.75
CA LEU A 93 -20.99 -15.48 3.39
C LEU A 93 -20.59 -15.67 4.85
N CYS A 94 -19.52 -15.01 5.25
CA CYS A 94 -19.06 -14.99 6.63
C CYS A 94 -20.01 -14.16 7.52
N PRO A 95 -20.14 -14.50 8.82
CA PRO A 95 -21.01 -13.76 9.73
C PRO A 95 -20.59 -12.29 9.89
N ASN A 96 -21.57 -11.41 10.13
CA ASN A 96 -21.29 -10.04 10.53
C ASN A 96 -20.43 -9.99 11.80
N GLY A 97 -19.50 -9.05 11.87
CA GLY A 97 -18.67 -8.83 13.05
C GLY A 97 -17.28 -8.31 12.74
N PHE A 98 -16.42 -8.37 13.75
CA PHE A 98 -15.03 -7.94 13.64
C PHE A 98 -14.16 -9.04 13.02
N TYR A 99 -13.22 -8.60 12.20
CA TYR A 99 -12.20 -9.44 11.58
C TYR A 99 -10.86 -8.70 11.68
N THR A 100 -9.77 -9.46 11.64
CA THR A 100 -8.42 -8.89 11.57
C THR A 100 -7.74 -9.25 10.26
N TYR A 101 -6.84 -8.40 9.80
CA TYR A 101 -6.06 -8.64 8.61
C TYR A 101 -4.56 -8.54 8.89
N ALA A 102 -3.80 -9.28 8.09
CA ALA A 102 -2.38 -9.10 7.91
C ALA A 102 -2.09 -9.06 6.41
N ILE A 103 -1.61 -7.91 5.93
CA ILE A 103 -1.30 -7.66 4.53
C ILE A 103 0.18 -7.32 4.44
N ILE A 104 0.88 -7.96 3.50
CA ILE A 104 2.24 -7.58 3.11
C ILE A 104 2.15 -7.06 1.68
N VAL A 105 2.56 -5.81 1.47
CA VAL A 105 2.55 -5.15 0.16
C VAL A 105 3.98 -4.84 -0.27
N TYR A 106 4.30 -5.03 -1.54
CA TYR A 106 5.59 -4.69 -2.12
C TYR A 106 5.45 -3.50 -3.05
N ASP A 107 6.17 -2.42 -2.76
CA ASP A 107 6.23 -1.26 -3.65
C ASP A 107 7.06 -1.55 -4.91
N PHE A 108 7.16 -0.57 -5.82
CA PHE A 108 7.93 -0.70 -7.07
C PHE A 108 9.45 -0.86 -6.87
N LEU A 109 9.96 -0.69 -5.64
CA LEU A 109 11.35 -0.91 -5.27
C LEU A 109 11.56 -2.28 -4.62
N ASN A 110 10.55 -3.16 -4.67
CA ASN A 110 10.51 -4.45 -3.97
C ASN A 110 10.66 -4.31 -2.44
N LYS A 111 10.38 -3.15 -1.86
CA LYS A 111 10.42 -2.96 -0.42
C LYS A 111 9.09 -3.45 0.18
N PRO A 112 9.12 -4.37 1.17
CA PRO A 112 7.92 -4.86 1.82
C PRO A 112 7.40 -3.85 2.85
N HIS A 113 6.07 -3.70 2.88
CA HIS A 113 5.31 -2.90 3.85
C HIS A 113 4.26 -3.80 4.50
N SER A 114 4.33 -3.93 5.82
CA SER A 114 3.41 -4.76 6.61
C SER A 114 2.29 -3.91 7.18
N LEU A 115 1.05 -4.28 6.90
CA LEU A 115 -0.16 -3.64 7.36
C LEU A 115 -0.98 -4.64 8.16
N THR A 116 -1.30 -4.30 9.41
CA THR A 116 -2.17 -5.10 10.26
C THR A 116 -3.26 -4.20 10.85
N GLY A 117 -4.39 -4.80 11.17
CA GLY A 117 -5.51 -4.06 11.73
C GLY A 117 -6.76 -4.90 11.84
N SER A 118 -7.87 -4.22 12.07
CA SER A 118 -9.20 -4.82 12.17
C SER A 118 -10.21 -4.04 11.35
N PHE A 119 -11.27 -4.72 10.92
CA PHE A 119 -12.38 -4.12 10.20
C PHE A 119 -13.69 -4.80 10.61
N ILE A 120 -14.80 -4.17 10.25
CA ILE A 120 -16.15 -4.69 10.44
C ILE A 120 -16.69 -5.21 9.12
N LEU A 121 -17.15 -6.46 9.10
CA LEU A 121 -18.02 -6.97 8.04
C LEU A 121 -19.47 -6.80 8.49
N THR A 122 -20.27 -6.10 7.70
CA THR A 122 -21.69 -5.86 7.98
C THR A 122 -22.50 -5.92 6.71
N LYS A 123 -23.67 -6.55 6.78
CA LYS A 123 -24.69 -6.53 5.72
C LYS A 123 -25.90 -5.73 6.16
#